data_AF-E0WHD7-F1
#
_entry.id   AF-E0WHD7-F1
#
_cell.length_a   1.000
_cell.length_b   1.000
_cell.length_c   1.000
_cell.angle_alpha   90.00
_cell.angle_beta   90.00
_cell.angle_gamma   90.00
#
_symmetry.space_group_name_H-M   'P 1'
#
loop_
_entity.id
_entity.type
_entity.pdbx_description
1 polymer ?
#
loop_
_entity_poly.entity_id
_entity_poly.type
_entity_poly.pdbx_seq_one_letter_code
_entity_poly.pdbx_strand_id
1 'polypeptide(L)'
;DNPVATGENDLIKVQETVAKFAKHPQGLGPFANAYWGHSTYRLTPEQNLIALSHYLKALEMQRLVAQMMAIFGGKQPHPQSLVVGGVTCVMDMLDPARMAEYMVKFKDMANFINNAYYPDVVMAAEMYQHEPSVMQPITVKNFMAGDGLLVGRNDYLLSKGMILDGDISKVLEIDEDLITEEATHSWYQIDEPLHPYDG
;
A
#
# COMPACT_ATOMS: atom_id res chain seq x y z
N ASP A 1 20.29 -16.49 1.50
CA ASP A 1 18.96 -16.00 1.10
C ASP A 1 19.07 -15.36 -0.28
N ASN A 2 18.22 -15.79 -1.23
CA ASN A 2 18.32 -15.37 -2.62
C ASN A 2 17.58 -14.05 -2.83
N PRO A 3 18.18 -13.08 -3.54
CA PRO A 3 17.53 -11.80 -3.81
C PRO A 3 16.32 -12.02 -4.74
N VAL A 4 15.18 -11.40 -4.42
CA VAL A 4 13.91 -11.65 -5.12
C VAL A 4 13.91 -10.90 -6.46
N ALA A 5 13.79 -11.63 -7.58
CA ALA A 5 13.72 -11.08 -8.94
C ALA A 5 14.89 -10.14 -9.33
N THR A 6 16.05 -10.31 -8.71
CA THR A 6 17.22 -9.44 -8.88
C THR A 6 18.50 -10.24 -9.10
N GLY A 7 18.38 -11.52 -9.48
CA GLY A 7 19.51 -12.28 -10.01
C GLY A 7 20.00 -11.70 -11.34
N GLU A 8 21.25 -11.94 -11.70
CA GLU A 8 21.86 -11.42 -12.94
C GLU A 8 20.98 -11.69 -14.18
N ASN A 9 20.51 -12.94 -14.33
CA ASN A 9 19.64 -13.33 -15.43
C ASN A 9 18.27 -12.64 -15.39
N ASP A 10 17.73 -12.35 -14.20
CA ASP A 10 16.46 -11.63 -14.04
C ASP A 10 16.62 -10.17 -14.52
N LEU A 11 17.69 -9.51 -14.11
CA LEU A 11 17.98 -8.12 -14.48
C LEU A 11 18.27 -7.98 -15.97
N ILE A 12 19.03 -8.90 -16.57
CA ILE A 12 19.24 -8.95 -18.03
C ILE A 12 17.90 -9.06 -18.74
N LYS A 13 17.03 -9.99 -18.30
CA LYS A 13 15.71 -10.19 -18.90
C LYS A 13 14.83 -8.94 -18.78
N VAL A 14 14.85 -8.24 -17.64
CA VAL A 14 14.11 -6.98 -17.45
C VAL A 14 14.64 -5.89 -18.38
N GLN A 15 15.97 -5.74 -18.49
CA GLN A 15 16.60 -4.78 -19.38
C GLN A 15 16.23 -5.04 -20.84
N GLU A 16 16.27 -6.30 -21.29
CA GLU A 16 15.83 -6.67 -22.64
C GLU A 16 14.34 -6.38 -22.87
N THR A 17 13.51 -6.65 -21.86
CA THR A 17 12.07 -6.45 -21.92
C THR A 17 11.75 -4.97 -22.09
N VAL A 18 12.34 -4.10 -21.26
CA VAL A 18 12.11 -2.66 -21.35
C VAL A 18 12.72 -2.07 -22.62
N ALA A 19 13.86 -2.57 -23.10
CA ALA A 19 14.45 -2.13 -24.36
C ALA A 19 13.56 -2.49 -25.57
N LYS A 20 12.98 -3.70 -25.58
CA LYS A 20 11.99 -4.11 -26.61
C LYS A 20 10.74 -3.25 -26.54
N PHE A 21 10.23 -3.00 -25.33
CA PHE A 21 9.07 -2.14 -25.12
C PHE A 21 9.33 -0.70 -25.60
N ALA A 22 10.50 -0.13 -25.27
CA ALA A 22 10.86 1.22 -25.66
C ALA A 22 11.04 1.41 -27.18
N LYS A 23 11.45 0.36 -27.89
CA LYS A 23 11.60 0.34 -29.35
C LYS A 23 10.31 -0.04 -30.08
N HIS A 24 9.25 -0.37 -29.36
CA HIS A 24 8.01 -0.85 -29.95
C HIS A 24 7.30 0.29 -30.71
N PRO A 25 6.80 0.06 -31.94
CA PRO A 25 6.21 1.12 -32.77
C PRO A 25 4.91 1.71 -32.19
N GLN A 26 4.27 1.04 -31.23
CA GLN A 26 3.08 1.54 -30.54
C GLN A 26 3.41 2.61 -29.47
N GLY A 27 4.68 2.89 -29.22
CA GLY A 27 5.13 3.89 -28.26
C GLY A 27 5.31 3.35 -26.84
N LEU A 28 5.48 4.27 -25.88
CA LEU A 28 5.91 3.99 -24.50
C LEU A 28 4.75 3.72 -23.51
N GLY A 29 3.50 3.69 -23.97
CA GLY A 29 2.33 3.45 -23.12
C GLY A 29 2.33 4.34 -21.85
N PRO A 30 2.26 3.76 -20.63
CA PRO A 30 2.27 4.52 -19.38
C PRO A 30 3.58 5.29 -19.12
N PHE A 31 4.65 4.99 -19.86
CA PHE A 31 5.94 5.68 -19.74
C PHE A 31 6.11 6.83 -20.74
N ALA A 32 5.13 7.07 -21.62
CA ALA A 32 5.17 8.18 -22.58
C ALA A 32 5.03 9.54 -21.88
N ASN A 33 5.80 10.54 -22.32
CA ASN A 33 5.79 11.91 -21.80
C ASN A 33 6.00 12.04 -20.28
N ALA A 34 6.65 11.06 -19.65
CA ALA A 34 7.03 11.15 -18.25
C ALA A 34 8.32 11.98 -18.06
N TYR A 35 8.68 12.23 -16.81
CA TYR A 35 9.76 13.14 -16.41
C TYR A 35 11.17 12.53 -16.54
N TRP A 36 11.40 11.65 -17.52
CA TRP A 36 12.69 10.99 -17.70
C TRP A 36 13.82 12.00 -17.89
N GLY A 37 14.94 11.80 -17.18
CA GLY A 37 16.08 12.72 -17.19
C GLY A 37 15.88 14.00 -16.38
N HIS A 38 14.76 14.16 -15.67
CA HIS A 38 14.57 15.29 -14.76
C HIS A 38 15.66 15.32 -13.70
N SER A 39 16.14 16.53 -13.39
CA SER A 39 17.30 16.72 -12.51
C SER A 39 17.10 16.20 -11.09
N THR A 40 15.86 15.95 -10.65
CA THR A 40 15.58 15.37 -9.33
C THR A 40 15.64 13.85 -9.29
N TYR A 41 15.76 13.14 -10.41
CA TYR A 41 15.98 11.69 -10.37
C TYR A 41 17.42 11.39 -9.95
N ARG A 42 17.57 10.76 -8.77
CA ARG A 42 18.88 10.53 -8.13
C ARG A 42 19.38 9.10 -8.22
N LEU A 43 18.50 8.12 -8.46
CA LEU A 43 18.89 6.71 -8.54
C LEU A 43 19.91 6.47 -9.66
N THR A 44 20.92 5.63 -9.40
CA THR A 44 21.85 5.19 -10.44
C THR A 44 21.14 4.30 -11.47
N PRO A 45 21.71 4.08 -12.67
CA PRO A 45 21.14 3.14 -13.65
C PRO A 45 20.89 1.73 -13.07
N GLU A 46 21.78 1.23 -12.22
CA GLU A 46 21.67 -0.08 -11.57
C GLU A 46 20.50 -0.11 -10.57
N GLN A 47 20.38 0.92 -9.74
CA GLN A 47 19.28 1.06 -8.79
C GLN A 47 17.93 1.20 -9.51
N ASN A 48 17.88 1.95 -10.62
CA ASN A 48 16.69 2.04 -11.46
C ASN A 48 16.30 0.69 -12.07
N LEU A 49 17.28 -0.13 -12.48
CA LEU A 49 17.01 -1.45 -13.04
C LEU A 49 16.48 -2.42 -11.98
N ILE A 50 17.03 -2.37 -10.75
CA ILE A 50 16.51 -3.13 -9.60
C ILE A 50 15.06 -2.71 -9.31
N ALA A 51 14.81 -1.41 -9.15
CA ALA A 51 13.48 -0.87 -8.87
C ALA A 51 12.47 -1.23 -9.99
N LEU A 52 12.90 -1.20 -11.26
CA LEU A 52 12.08 -1.63 -12.38
C LEU A 52 11.77 -3.13 -12.32
N SER A 53 12.74 -3.96 -11.95
CA SER A 53 12.52 -5.39 -11.77
C SER A 53 11.47 -5.67 -10.70
N HIS A 54 11.62 -5.02 -9.54
CA HIS A 54 10.65 -5.14 -8.45
C HIS A 54 9.28 -4.53 -8.79
N TYR A 55 9.21 -3.44 -9.55
CA TYR A 55 7.96 -2.88 -10.06
C TYR A 55 7.20 -3.92 -10.91
N LEU A 56 7.88 -4.58 -11.85
CA LEU A 56 7.27 -5.62 -12.67
C LEU A 56 6.89 -6.83 -11.83
N LYS A 57 7.71 -7.21 -10.85
CA LYS A 57 7.38 -8.30 -9.93
C LYS A 57 6.17 -7.98 -9.05
N ALA A 58 6.04 -6.75 -8.58
CA ALA A 58 4.91 -6.30 -7.76
C ALA A 58 3.57 -6.46 -8.49
N LEU A 59 3.53 -6.25 -9.81
CA LEU A 59 2.34 -6.48 -10.64
C LEU A 59 1.88 -7.95 -10.62
N GLU A 60 2.82 -8.90 -10.48
CA GLU A 60 2.49 -10.31 -10.29
C GLU A 60 2.04 -10.59 -8.85
N MET A 61 2.75 -10.04 -7.87
CA MET A 61 2.50 -10.29 -6.44
C MET A 61 1.15 -9.74 -5.96
N GLN A 62 0.72 -8.57 -6.46
CA GLN A 62 -0.60 -8.02 -6.11
C GLN A 62 -1.76 -8.94 -6.55
N ARG A 63 -1.61 -9.65 -7.68
CA ARG A 63 -2.59 -10.67 -8.11
C ARG A 63 -2.63 -11.85 -7.15
N LEU A 64 -1.49 -12.24 -6.60
CA LEU A 64 -1.40 -13.33 -5.61
C LEU A 64 -2.13 -12.95 -4.32
N VAL A 65 -2.00 -11.71 -3.85
CA VAL A 65 -2.80 -11.19 -2.72
C VAL A 65 -4.29 -11.17 -3.04
N ALA A 66 -4.67 -10.82 -4.27
CA ALA A 66 -6.07 -10.88 -4.69
C ALA A 66 -6.64 -12.31 -4.64
N GLN A 67 -5.83 -13.31 -5.00
CA GLN A 67 -6.21 -14.72 -4.84
C GLN A 67 -6.37 -15.11 -3.37
N MET A 68 -5.52 -14.62 -2.46
CA MET A 68 -5.66 -14.86 -1.03
C MET A 68 -7.01 -14.35 -0.50
N MET A 69 -7.40 -13.13 -0.90
CA MET A 69 -8.71 -12.57 -0.55
C MET A 69 -9.86 -13.40 -1.14
N ALA A 70 -9.70 -13.91 -2.37
CA ALA A 70 -10.71 -14.73 -3.04
C ALA A 70 -10.92 -16.12 -2.41
N ILE A 71 -9.93 -16.68 -1.69
CA ILE A 71 -10.10 -17.95 -0.97
C ILE A 71 -11.27 -17.88 0.01
N PHE A 72 -11.41 -16.75 0.72
CA PHE A 72 -12.47 -16.54 1.71
C PHE A 72 -13.59 -15.61 1.20
N GLY A 73 -13.28 -14.72 0.27
CA GLY A 73 -14.20 -13.72 -0.26
C GLY A 73 -14.89 -14.09 -1.56
N GLY A 74 -14.53 -15.22 -2.18
CA GLY A 74 -14.99 -15.67 -3.50
C GLY A 74 -14.44 -14.87 -4.68
N LYS A 75 -14.15 -13.58 -4.50
CA LYS A 75 -13.56 -12.68 -5.52
C LYS A 75 -12.76 -11.55 -4.89
N GLN A 76 -11.92 -10.91 -5.70
CA GLN A 76 -11.26 -9.64 -5.40
C GLN A 76 -11.04 -8.87 -6.72
N PRO A 77 -11.45 -7.60 -6.87
CA PRO A 77 -12.01 -6.67 -5.87
C PRO A 77 -13.41 -7.03 -5.33
N HIS A 78 -13.77 -6.44 -4.18
CA HIS A 78 -15.09 -6.53 -3.49
C HIS A 78 -15.49 -7.95 -3.01
N PRO A 79 -14.76 -8.52 -2.03
CA PRO A 79 -15.08 -9.84 -1.49
C PRO A 79 -16.48 -9.89 -0.88
N GLN A 80 -17.12 -11.06 -0.93
CA GLN A 80 -18.46 -11.31 -0.37
C GLN A 80 -18.37 -12.21 0.88
N SER A 81 -17.33 -12.01 1.68
CA SER A 81 -17.07 -12.79 2.90
C SER A 81 -17.88 -12.29 4.10
N LEU A 82 -18.24 -11.01 4.15
CA LEU A 82 -18.90 -10.39 5.31
C LEU A 82 -20.42 -10.47 5.20
N VAL A 83 -21.06 -10.85 6.31
CA VAL A 83 -22.52 -10.76 6.52
C VAL A 83 -22.79 -10.21 7.91
N VAL A 84 -23.97 -9.63 8.13
CA VAL A 84 -24.37 -9.22 9.48
C VAL A 84 -24.34 -10.44 10.40
N GLY A 85 -23.53 -10.36 11.46
CA GLY A 85 -23.33 -11.45 12.42
C GLY A 85 -22.13 -12.35 12.17
N GLY A 86 -21.35 -12.17 11.09
CA GLY A 86 -20.12 -12.93 10.89
C GLY A 86 -19.62 -12.99 9.44
N VAL A 87 -19.23 -14.20 9.01
CA VAL A 87 -18.67 -14.45 7.68
C VAL A 87 -19.33 -15.62 6.97
N THR A 88 -19.30 -15.61 5.64
CA THR A 88 -19.89 -16.64 4.76
C THR A 88 -18.97 -17.83 4.52
N CYS A 89 -17.66 -17.68 4.77
CA CYS A 89 -16.60 -18.60 4.36
C CYS A 89 -16.16 -19.60 5.44
N VAL A 90 -17.05 -19.96 6.37
CA VAL A 90 -16.72 -20.84 7.50
C VAL A 90 -16.19 -22.20 7.02
N MET A 91 -16.78 -22.76 5.95
CA MET A 91 -16.34 -24.04 5.39
C MET A 91 -14.92 -23.97 4.80
N ASP A 92 -14.60 -22.90 4.06
CA ASP A 92 -13.25 -22.69 3.52
C ASP A 92 -12.22 -22.43 4.64
N MET A 93 -12.60 -21.75 5.71
CA MET A 93 -11.72 -21.54 6.88
C MET A 93 -11.40 -22.82 7.63
N LEU A 94 -12.32 -23.79 7.66
CA LEU A 94 -12.14 -25.08 8.30
C LEU A 94 -11.48 -26.12 7.38
N ASP A 95 -11.36 -25.84 6.09
CA ASP A 95 -10.70 -26.71 5.11
C ASP A 95 -9.18 -26.56 5.18
N PRO A 96 -8.42 -27.61 5.57
CA PRO A 96 -6.97 -27.56 5.64
C PRO A 96 -6.29 -27.23 4.30
N ALA A 97 -6.88 -27.64 3.17
CA ALA A 97 -6.32 -27.37 1.85
C ALA A 97 -6.42 -25.87 1.50
N ARG A 98 -7.55 -25.23 1.82
CA ARG A 98 -7.72 -23.77 1.66
C ARG A 98 -6.79 -22.98 2.55
N MET A 99 -6.66 -23.38 3.81
CA MET A 99 -5.74 -22.75 4.76
C MET A 99 -4.28 -22.91 4.33
N ALA A 100 -3.89 -24.08 3.81
CA ALA A 100 -2.56 -24.31 3.25
C ALA A 100 -2.31 -23.44 2.01
N GLU A 101 -3.29 -23.34 1.10
CA GLU A 101 -3.20 -22.47 -0.08
C GLU A 101 -2.98 -21.00 0.34
N TYR A 102 -3.75 -20.50 1.29
CA TYR A 102 -3.58 -19.16 1.84
C TYR A 102 -2.18 -18.99 2.44
N MET A 103 -1.70 -19.94 3.25
CA MET A 103 -0.42 -19.86 3.94
C MET A 103 0.77 -19.83 2.98
N VAL A 104 0.74 -20.62 1.89
CA VAL A 104 1.79 -20.60 0.86
C VAL A 104 1.86 -19.22 0.21
N LYS A 105 0.71 -18.70 -0.25
CA LYS A 105 0.62 -17.37 -0.85
C LYS A 105 1.05 -16.27 0.12
N PHE A 106 0.63 -16.35 1.38
CA PHE A 106 1.05 -15.41 2.42
C PHE A 106 2.58 -15.39 2.57
N LYS A 107 3.22 -16.56 2.63
CA LYS A 107 4.68 -16.66 2.73
C LYS A 107 5.40 -16.10 1.50
N ASP A 108 4.88 -16.35 0.30
CA ASP A 108 5.43 -15.77 -0.92
C ASP A 108 5.37 -14.23 -0.90
N MET A 109 4.23 -13.66 -0.47
CA MET A 109 4.08 -12.21 -0.32
C MET A 109 4.95 -11.64 0.80
N ALA A 110 5.02 -12.29 1.95
CA ALA A 110 5.87 -11.87 3.06
C ALA A 110 7.36 -11.86 2.64
N ASN A 111 7.79 -12.87 1.88
CA ASN A 111 9.14 -12.91 1.31
C ASN A 111 9.39 -11.73 0.36
N PHE A 112 8.44 -11.42 -0.54
CA PHE A 112 8.55 -10.26 -1.42
C PHE A 112 8.59 -8.93 -0.65
N ILE A 113 7.75 -8.77 0.38
CA ILE A 113 7.75 -7.55 1.20
C ILE A 113 9.10 -7.36 1.90
N ASN A 114 9.61 -8.39 2.57
CA ASN A 114 10.82 -8.28 3.37
C ASN A 114 12.10 -8.21 2.53
N ASN A 115 12.12 -8.87 1.37
CA ASN A 115 13.35 -9.05 0.57
C ASN A 115 13.34 -8.31 -0.78
N ALA A 116 12.30 -7.54 -1.11
CA ALA A 116 12.26 -6.66 -2.28
C ALA A 116 11.70 -5.27 -1.93
N TYR A 117 10.42 -5.22 -1.50
CA TYR A 117 9.74 -3.94 -1.29
C TYR A 117 10.37 -3.09 -0.17
N TYR A 118 10.64 -3.69 0.99
CA TYR A 118 11.27 -2.97 2.10
C TYR A 118 12.68 -2.46 1.74
N PRO A 119 13.59 -3.28 1.17
CA PRO A 119 14.86 -2.80 0.64
C PRO A 119 14.74 -1.65 -0.38
N ASP A 120 13.74 -1.67 -1.27
CA ASP A 120 13.51 -0.57 -2.22
C ASP A 120 13.13 0.74 -1.53
N VAL A 121 12.29 0.66 -0.49
CA VAL A 121 11.92 1.84 0.33
C VAL A 121 13.16 2.40 1.02
N VAL A 122 14.01 1.54 1.59
CA VAL A 122 15.28 1.97 2.22
C VAL A 122 16.21 2.60 1.18
N MET A 123 16.39 1.97 0.02
CA MET A 123 17.20 2.50 -1.09
C MET A 123 16.70 3.89 -1.53
N ALA A 124 15.39 4.06 -1.68
CA ALA A 124 14.80 5.35 -2.01
C ALA A 124 15.04 6.37 -0.88
N ALA A 125 14.82 5.98 0.38
CA ALA A 125 15.05 6.87 1.52
C ALA A 125 16.51 7.36 1.57
N GLU A 126 17.49 6.48 1.40
CA GLU A 126 18.91 6.83 1.38
C GLU A 126 19.26 7.81 0.25
N MET A 127 18.67 7.63 -0.93
CA MET A 127 18.96 8.46 -2.11
C MET A 127 18.29 9.82 -2.09
N TYR A 128 17.16 9.93 -1.39
CA TYR A 128 16.34 11.15 -1.33
C TYR A 128 16.33 11.84 0.04
N GLN A 129 17.08 11.34 1.04
CA GLN A 129 17.12 11.88 2.41
C GLN A 129 17.51 13.36 2.52
N HIS A 130 18.17 13.93 1.52
CA HIS A 130 18.58 15.34 1.50
C HIS A 130 17.76 16.20 0.53
N GLU A 131 16.75 15.63 -0.12
CA GLU A 131 15.95 16.38 -1.08
C GLU A 131 15.16 17.47 -0.34
N PRO A 132 15.14 18.72 -0.84
CA PRO A 132 14.47 19.82 -0.16
C PRO A 132 12.99 19.57 0.12
N SER A 133 12.30 18.79 -0.72
CA SER A 133 10.90 18.39 -0.53
C SER A 133 10.68 17.42 0.63
N VAL A 134 11.69 16.64 1.01
CA VAL A 134 11.66 15.68 2.12
C VAL A 134 12.02 16.37 3.44
N MET A 135 12.95 17.32 3.40
CA MET A 135 13.49 17.99 4.59
C MET A 135 12.65 19.18 5.08
N GLN A 136 11.51 19.47 4.45
CA GLN A 136 10.68 20.60 4.87
C GLN A 136 10.07 20.36 6.26
N PRO A 137 9.92 21.41 7.08
CA PRO A 137 9.18 21.30 8.32
C PRO A 137 7.75 20.82 8.06
N ILE A 138 7.28 19.92 8.93
CA ILE A 138 5.90 19.43 8.88
C ILE A 138 4.94 20.61 9.06
N THR A 139 4.03 20.79 8.10
CA THR A 139 3.01 21.85 8.14
C THR A 139 1.71 21.38 8.80
N VAL A 140 1.35 20.10 8.66
CA VAL A 140 0.17 19.49 9.29
C VAL A 140 0.61 18.71 10.51
N LYS A 141 0.23 19.18 11.70
CA LYS A 141 0.70 18.65 12.99
C LYS A 141 -0.36 17.89 13.78
N ASN A 142 -1.57 17.80 13.24
CA ASN A 142 -2.68 17.10 13.85
C ASN A 142 -2.89 15.78 13.12
N PHE A 143 -2.97 14.69 13.87
CA PHE A 143 -3.14 13.34 13.34
C PHE A 143 -4.26 12.65 14.11
N MET A 144 -5.09 11.87 13.43
CA MET A 144 -6.15 11.07 14.04
C MET A 144 -6.17 9.68 13.40
N ALA A 145 -6.33 8.64 14.22
CA ALA A 145 -6.56 7.28 13.76
C ALA A 145 -7.64 6.63 14.63
N GLY A 146 -8.55 5.88 14.00
CA GLY A 146 -9.49 5.02 14.72
C GLY A 146 -8.85 3.68 15.08
N ASP A 147 -9.58 2.86 15.83
CA ASP A 147 -9.15 1.49 16.13
C ASP A 147 -9.10 0.65 14.85
N GLY A 148 -8.07 -0.17 14.72
CA GLY A 148 -7.84 -1.00 13.55
C GLY A 148 -7.49 -2.44 13.92
N LEU A 149 -7.99 -3.37 13.10
CA LEU A 149 -7.72 -4.82 13.21
C LEU A 149 -8.06 -5.39 14.59
N LEU A 150 -9.34 -5.72 14.78
CA LEU A 150 -9.82 -6.41 15.98
C LEU A 150 -9.20 -7.82 16.09
N VAL A 151 -8.52 -8.10 17.20
CA VAL A 151 -7.86 -9.40 17.50
C VAL A 151 -8.48 -10.14 18.69
N GLY A 152 -9.33 -9.46 19.46
CA GLY A 152 -10.08 -10.03 20.57
C GLY A 152 -11.32 -9.20 20.90
N ARG A 153 -12.08 -9.62 21.92
CA ARG A 153 -13.26 -8.85 22.37
C ARG A 153 -12.76 -7.55 23.00
N ASN A 154 -12.86 -6.45 22.26
CA ASN A 154 -12.33 -5.12 22.59
C ASN A 154 -10.80 -5.03 22.61
N ASP A 155 -10.11 -5.89 21.85
CA ASP A 155 -8.66 -5.84 21.70
C ASP A 155 -8.30 -5.60 20.22
N TYR A 156 -7.50 -4.58 19.97
CA TYR A 156 -7.18 -4.07 18.63
C TYR A 156 -5.67 -4.02 18.44
N LEU A 157 -5.21 -4.47 17.28
CA LEU A 157 -3.78 -4.44 16.95
C LEU A 157 -3.29 -3.02 16.66
N LEU A 158 -4.16 -2.15 16.12
CA LEU A 158 -3.89 -0.73 15.88
C LEU A 158 -4.80 0.10 16.79
N SER A 159 -4.21 0.94 17.62
CA SER A 159 -4.93 1.73 18.62
C SER A 159 -5.43 3.05 18.07
N LYS A 160 -6.63 3.46 18.48
CA LYS A 160 -7.14 4.80 18.23
C LYS A 160 -6.38 5.89 18.97
N GLY A 161 -6.47 7.12 18.47
CA GLY A 161 -6.01 8.31 19.17
C GLY A 161 -5.81 9.51 18.26
N MET A 162 -5.60 10.67 18.91
CA MET A 162 -5.34 11.93 18.25
C MET A 162 -4.07 12.60 18.79
N ILE A 163 -3.24 13.13 17.90
CA ILE A 163 -2.12 14.03 18.22
C ILE A 163 -2.53 15.43 17.79
N LEU A 164 -2.33 16.42 18.65
CA LEU A 164 -2.52 17.83 18.32
C LEU A 164 -1.20 18.60 18.48
N ASP A 165 -1.02 19.61 17.64
CA ASP A 165 0.12 20.53 17.64
C ASP A 165 1.50 19.85 17.54
N GLY A 166 1.53 18.59 17.11
CA GLY A 166 2.74 17.77 16.96
C GLY A 166 3.29 17.24 18.29
N ASP A 167 2.52 17.33 19.38
CA ASP A 167 2.93 16.78 20.68
C ASP A 167 2.76 15.25 20.72
N ILE A 168 3.77 14.53 20.23
CA ILE A 168 3.80 13.06 20.24
C ILE A 168 3.95 12.46 21.65
N SER A 169 4.18 13.28 22.68
CA SER A 169 4.21 12.80 24.07
C SER A 169 2.80 12.57 24.63
N LYS A 170 1.78 13.10 23.96
CA LYS A 170 0.40 13.08 24.40
C LYS A 170 -0.53 12.56 23.30
N VAL A 171 -1.01 11.33 23.50
CA VAL A 171 -2.13 10.80 22.72
C VAL A 171 -3.43 11.23 23.40
N LEU A 172 -4.28 11.93 22.66
CA LEU A 172 -5.61 12.34 23.09
C LEU A 172 -6.63 11.28 22.68
N GLU A 173 -7.65 11.10 23.50
CA GLU A 173 -8.83 10.33 23.14
C GLU A 173 -9.61 11.03 22.04
N ILE A 174 -10.26 10.25 21.19
CA ILE A 174 -11.18 10.74 20.17
C ILE A 174 -12.58 10.75 20.77
N ASP A 175 -13.20 11.92 20.75
CA ASP A 175 -14.63 12.09 21.02
C ASP A 175 -15.38 12.09 19.69
N GLU A 176 -16.06 10.98 19.39
CA GLU A 176 -16.74 10.79 18.11
C GLU A 176 -17.89 11.79 17.91
N ASP A 177 -18.53 12.26 18.99
CA ASP A 177 -19.62 13.24 18.94
C ASP A 177 -19.14 14.61 18.41
N LEU A 178 -17.83 14.86 18.38
CA LEU A 178 -17.22 16.08 17.86
C LEU A 178 -16.77 15.96 16.40
N ILE A 179 -16.91 14.79 15.76
CA ILE A 179 -16.51 14.59 14.36
C ILE A 179 -17.60 15.15 13.45
N THR A 180 -17.28 16.18 12.68
CA THR A 180 -18.19 16.81 11.71
C THR A 180 -17.58 16.92 10.33
N GLU A 181 -18.40 16.93 9.29
CA GLU A 181 -18.02 17.23 7.90
C GLU A 181 -18.63 18.58 7.49
N GLU A 182 -17.80 19.49 6.98
CA GLU A 182 -18.23 20.80 6.45
C GLU A 182 -18.06 20.81 4.92
N ALA A 183 -19.09 21.24 4.19
CA ALA A 183 -19.10 21.18 2.73
C ALA A 183 -18.99 22.55 2.02
N THR A 184 -18.64 23.62 2.73
CA THR A 184 -18.56 25.01 2.20
C THR A 184 -17.64 25.18 0.99
N HIS A 185 -16.63 24.32 0.83
CA HIS A 185 -15.71 24.32 -0.32
C HIS A 185 -15.83 23.03 -1.16
N SER A 186 -17.01 22.42 -1.12
CA SER A 186 -17.33 21.15 -1.79
C SER A 186 -18.62 21.31 -2.62
N TRP A 187 -18.92 20.35 -3.48
CA TRP A 187 -20.13 20.39 -4.33
C TRP A 187 -21.34 19.74 -3.66
N TYR A 188 -21.71 20.24 -2.48
CA TYR A 188 -22.92 19.84 -1.75
C TYR A 188 -23.79 21.07 -1.45
N GLN A 189 -25.02 20.83 -1.01
CA GLN A 189 -26.00 21.91 -0.81
C GLN A 189 -25.94 22.54 0.59
N ILE A 190 -25.46 21.78 1.58
CA ILE A 190 -25.47 22.20 2.99
C ILE A 190 -24.08 22.70 3.36
N ASP A 191 -23.99 23.99 3.69
CA ASP A 191 -22.74 24.67 4.06
C ASP A 191 -22.59 24.79 5.60
N GLU A 192 -22.94 23.73 6.33
CA GLU A 192 -22.85 23.65 7.79
C GLU A 192 -21.99 22.44 8.21
N PRO A 193 -21.24 22.52 9.33
CA PRO A 193 -20.55 21.36 9.89
C PRO A 193 -21.57 20.42 10.54
N LEU A 194 -21.79 19.26 9.92
CA LEU A 194 -22.74 18.26 10.41
C LEU A 194 -22.02 17.00 10.89
N HIS A 195 -22.50 16.43 11.98
CA HIS A 195 -22.09 15.08 12.38
C HIS A 195 -22.61 14.07 11.35
N PRO A 196 -21.91 12.97 11.04
CA PRO A 196 -22.37 11.97 10.05
C PRO A 196 -23.77 11.37 10.30
N TYR A 197 -24.31 11.45 11.52
CA TYR A 197 -25.70 11.06 11.82
C TYR A 197 -26.74 12.09 11.36
N ASP A 198 -26.33 13.33 11.13
CA ASP A 198 -27.18 14.46 10.74
C ASP A 198 -26.95 14.93 9.28
N GLY A 199 -25.95 14.37 8.59
CA GLY A 199 -25.51 14.74 7.23
C GLY A 199 -26.37 14.22 6.07
#